data_AF-A0A938PTA8-F1
#
_entry.id   AF-A0A938PTA8-F1
#
_cell.length_a   1.000
_cell.length_b   1.000
_cell.length_c   1.000
_cell.angle_alpha   90.00
_cell.angle_beta   90.00
_cell.angle_gamma   90.00
#
_symmetry.space_group_name_H-M   'P 1'
#
loop_
_entity.id
_entity.type
_entity.pdbx_description
1 polymer ?
#
loop_
_entity_poly.entity_id
_entity_poly.type
_entity_poly.pdbx_seq_one_letter_code
_entity_poly.pdbx_strand_id
1 'polypeptide(L)'
;MENRLLAKLKSGGIGRLINIIQTLFVSFLRIWSIPIVLLLSVASGFTTFYGMSYFITPWIALIITIAIQSIIVICSFELAGIHCKANRLRYFSVLASLVIAFSASMAFSYFKFYEISEHDSIRIERINEVGHQVDDYLKKLTAVKSTLLAQEKIELENLSKAVSQAYFGTHPEIPPQYRNQVGEGPVWKHVNKTYQEKKVQLAELEKQFSVVDQPVAALQDSLNKLDRDPLHSEQAYTQTSQNLHKVQLEFNQIAAKYRTDLPAAPVLMTYSQFTETVKPSVNNLPKFTLFPLIIAGMVDFFTVLLSYRLEFSAPGPLTEQEEELVFECLKQFSEFRINENDAVEIIIEKTDIERARNYVDWPRMFAVGLLLSRGFLRKVDDRRVEFAPNLYPLIAEKMGEKLQKIKQAQAAAQNRTDAG
;
A
#
# COMPACT_ATOMS: atom_id res chain seq x y z
N MET A 1 16.62 -60.16 26.76
CA MET A 1 17.18 -58.81 26.47
C MET A 1 16.35 -58.04 25.46
N GLU A 2 15.69 -58.70 24.49
CA GLU A 2 14.86 -58.04 23.46
C GLU A 2 13.55 -57.40 23.98
N ASN A 3 12.93 -57.96 25.02
CA ASN A 3 11.66 -57.43 25.55
C ASN A 3 11.80 -56.07 26.28
N ARG A 4 13.01 -55.67 26.72
CA ARG A 4 13.24 -54.34 27.32
C ARG A 4 13.47 -53.25 26.28
N LEU A 5 14.00 -53.59 25.10
CA LEU A 5 14.13 -52.67 23.97
C LEU A 5 12.77 -52.42 23.31
N LEU A 6 11.95 -53.46 23.16
CA LEU A 6 10.59 -53.36 22.63
C LEU A 6 9.63 -52.58 23.56
N ALA A 7 9.77 -52.71 24.88
CA ALA A 7 8.97 -51.93 25.84
C ALA A 7 9.34 -50.43 25.88
N LYS A 8 10.61 -50.09 25.63
CA LYS A 8 11.06 -48.68 25.49
C LYS A 8 10.61 -48.05 24.17
N LEU A 9 10.51 -48.83 23.08
CA LEU A 9 10.00 -48.35 21.80
C LEU A 9 8.47 -48.12 21.82
N LYS A 10 7.71 -48.92 22.59
CA LYS A 10 6.25 -48.82 22.65
C LYS A 10 5.70 -47.67 23.49
N SER A 11 6.50 -47.08 24.39
CA SER A 11 6.06 -46.00 25.30
C SER A 11 6.56 -44.60 24.94
N GLY A 12 7.46 -44.46 23.95
CA GLY A 12 8.01 -43.16 23.51
C GLY A 12 7.83 -42.81 22.02
N GLY A 13 7.19 -43.68 21.22
CA GLY A 13 7.23 -43.60 19.75
C GLY A 13 6.48 -42.42 19.11
N ILE A 14 5.28 -42.08 19.59
CA ILE A 14 4.47 -40.99 19.03
C ILE A 14 5.02 -39.63 19.48
N GLY A 15 5.41 -39.50 20.75
CA GLY A 15 6.05 -38.29 21.28
C GLY A 15 7.38 -37.98 20.59
N ARG A 16 8.20 -39.01 20.33
CA ARG A 16 9.46 -38.88 19.58
C ARG A 16 9.20 -38.50 18.11
N LEU A 17 8.19 -39.08 17.46
CA LEU A 17 7.80 -38.70 16.10
C LEU A 17 7.29 -37.26 16.01
N ILE A 18 6.43 -36.84 16.95
CA ILE A 18 5.94 -35.45 17.04
C ILE A 18 7.12 -34.50 17.27
N ASN A 19 8.04 -34.85 18.17
CA ASN A 19 9.22 -34.03 18.43
C ASN A 19 10.12 -33.95 17.18
N ILE A 20 10.32 -35.05 16.44
CA ILE A 20 11.05 -35.04 15.17
C ILE A 20 10.35 -34.16 14.12
N ILE A 21 9.03 -34.27 13.96
CA ILE A 21 8.26 -33.45 13.00
C ILE A 21 8.33 -31.97 13.39
N GLN A 22 8.11 -31.65 14.66
CA GLN A 22 8.19 -30.30 15.20
C GLN A 22 9.61 -29.73 15.00
N THR A 23 10.65 -30.54 15.22
CA THR A 23 12.03 -30.06 15.09
C THR A 23 12.47 -29.93 13.64
N LEU A 24 12.00 -30.80 12.74
CA LEU A 24 12.16 -30.63 11.29
C LEU A 24 11.42 -29.39 10.79
N PHE A 25 10.20 -29.16 11.27
CA PHE A 25 9.43 -27.97 10.93
C PHE A 25 10.09 -26.68 11.42
N VAL A 26 10.61 -26.66 12.66
CA VAL A 26 11.37 -25.52 13.21
C VAL A 26 12.68 -25.29 12.44
N SER A 27 13.40 -26.36 12.09
CA SER A 27 14.64 -26.27 11.31
C SER A 27 14.39 -25.79 9.87
N PHE A 28 13.31 -26.27 9.24
CA PHE A 28 12.87 -25.82 7.93
C PHE A 28 12.44 -24.35 7.96
N LEU A 29 11.63 -23.95 8.94
CA LEU A 29 11.26 -22.55 9.15
C LEU A 29 12.49 -21.66 9.35
N ARG A 30 13.54 -22.13 10.05
CA ARG A 30 14.78 -21.38 10.21
C ARG A 30 15.50 -21.19 8.88
N ILE A 31 15.68 -22.25 8.09
CA ILE A 31 16.32 -22.18 6.77
C ILE A 31 15.54 -21.24 5.85
N TRP A 32 14.21 -21.27 5.90
CA TRP A 32 13.35 -20.39 5.08
C TRP A 32 13.20 -18.98 5.63
N SER A 33 13.37 -18.76 6.94
CA SER A 33 13.22 -17.42 7.51
C SER A 33 14.28 -16.45 7.02
N ILE A 34 15.50 -16.90 6.68
CA ILE A 34 16.54 -16.05 6.08
C ILE A 34 16.12 -15.50 4.71
N PRO A 35 15.77 -16.34 3.70
CA PRO A 35 15.31 -15.83 2.41
C PRO A 35 13.97 -15.09 2.52
N ILE A 36 13.08 -15.46 3.45
CA ILE A 36 11.84 -14.71 3.67
C ILE A 36 12.13 -13.30 4.20
N VAL A 37 13.02 -13.15 5.20
CA VAL A 37 13.43 -11.83 5.71
C VAL A 37 14.09 -10.99 4.63
N LEU A 38 14.95 -11.59 3.81
CA LEU A 38 15.56 -10.89 2.68
C LEU A 38 14.52 -10.45 1.64
N LEU A 39 13.58 -11.32 1.28
CA LEU A 39 12.50 -10.99 0.35
C LEU A 39 11.57 -9.90 0.90
N LEU A 40 11.22 -9.96 2.18
CA LEU A 40 10.40 -8.93 2.84
C LEU A 40 11.15 -7.59 2.93
N SER A 41 12.45 -7.61 3.21
CA SER A 41 13.28 -6.39 3.21
C SER A 41 13.43 -5.80 1.81
N VAL A 42 13.55 -6.64 0.77
CA VAL A 42 13.55 -6.17 -0.63
C VAL A 42 12.18 -5.62 -1.02
N ALA A 43 11.09 -6.26 -0.62
CA ALA A 43 9.73 -5.79 -0.90
C ALA A 43 9.41 -4.46 -0.19
N SER A 44 9.80 -4.33 1.09
CA SER A 44 9.68 -3.07 1.84
C SER A 44 10.61 -1.98 1.28
N GLY A 45 11.83 -2.37 0.90
CA GLY A 45 12.76 -1.49 0.20
C GLY A 45 12.19 -0.97 -1.11
N PHE A 46 11.53 -1.83 -1.89
CA PHE A 46 10.87 -1.43 -3.13
C PHE A 46 9.79 -0.37 -2.88
N THR A 47 8.87 -0.57 -1.92
CA THR A 47 7.81 0.42 -1.65
C THR A 47 8.37 1.73 -1.10
N THR A 48 9.39 1.65 -0.23
CA THR A 48 10.08 2.81 0.34
C THR A 48 10.81 3.61 -0.75
N PHE A 49 11.52 2.93 -1.65
CA PHE A 49 12.25 3.54 -2.76
C PHE A 49 11.31 4.31 -3.71
N TYR A 50 10.21 3.68 -4.13
CA TYR A 50 9.24 4.32 -5.02
C TYR A 50 8.52 5.48 -4.32
N GLY A 51 8.16 5.32 -3.04
CA GLY A 51 7.57 6.39 -2.24
C GLY A 51 8.50 7.60 -2.07
N MET A 52 9.79 7.36 -1.86
CA MET A 52 10.80 8.41 -1.69
C MET A 52 11.19 9.08 -3.01
N SER A 53 11.15 8.33 -4.12
CA SER A 53 11.43 8.85 -5.47
C SER A 53 10.42 9.91 -5.93
N TYR A 54 9.30 10.08 -5.23
CA TYR A 54 8.39 11.22 -5.43
C TYR A 54 9.01 12.56 -5.04
N PHE A 55 9.93 12.58 -4.08
CA PHE A 55 10.47 13.82 -3.49
C PHE A 55 11.93 14.07 -3.85
N ILE A 56 12.71 13.01 -4.11
CA ILE A 56 14.16 13.08 -4.30
C ILE A 56 14.54 12.33 -5.58
N THR A 57 15.66 12.71 -6.19
CA THR A 57 16.27 11.99 -7.32
C THR A 57 16.41 10.48 -7.03
N PRO A 58 16.07 9.60 -7.98
CA PRO A 58 16.00 8.15 -7.75
C PRO A 58 17.29 7.53 -7.18
N TRP A 59 18.47 8.00 -7.60
CA TRP A 59 19.73 7.44 -7.10
C TRP A 59 19.97 7.73 -5.61
N ILE A 60 19.57 8.91 -5.12
CA ILE A 60 19.66 9.26 -3.70
C ILE A 60 18.64 8.44 -2.91
N ALA A 61 17.42 8.33 -3.44
CA ALA A 61 16.36 7.52 -2.83
C ALA A 61 16.78 6.05 -2.66
N LEU A 62 17.50 5.49 -3.64
CA LEU A 62 18.03 4.13 -3.56
C LEU A 62 19.03 3.97 -2.41
N ILE A 63 20.01 4.88 -2.29
CA ILE A 63 21.04 4.83 -1.24
C ILE A 63 20.40 4.92 0.15
N ILE A 64 19.47 5.86 0.35
CA ILE A 64 18.78 6.04 1.63
C ILE A 64 17.92 4.81 1.95
N THR A 65 17.23 4.25 0.96
CA THR A 65 16.42 3.04 1.16
C THR A 65 17.27 1.86 1.63
N ILE A 66 18.41 1.61 0.98
CA ILE A 66 19.35 0.56 1.39
C ILE A 66 19.82 0.79 2.83
N ALA A 67 20.10 2.04 3.20
CA ALA A 67 20.51 2.39 4.55
C ALA A 67 19.39 2.12 5.57
N ILE A 68 18.16 2.56 5.32
CA ILE A 68 17.00 2.34 6.21
C ILE A 68 16.76 0.84 6.41
N GLN A 69 16.69 0.06 5.33
CA GLN A 69 16.46 -1.38 5.41
C GLN A 69 17.58 -2.12 6.14
N SER A 70 18.84 -1.72 5.91
CA SER A 70 19.99 -2.28 6.63
C SER A 70 19.92 -1.97 8.13
N ILE A 71 19.54 -0.74 8.50
CA ILE A 71 19.37 -0.35 9.91
C ILE A 71 18.25 -1.17 10.56
N ILE A 72 17.11 -1.37 9.89
CA ILE A 72 16.00 -2.18 10.42
C ILE A 72 16.48 -3.61 10.71
N VAL A 73 17.17 -4.26 9.77
CA VAL A 73 17.65 -5.64 9.93
C VAL A 73 18.72 -5.73 11.02
N ILE A 74 19.74 -4.86 10.99
CA ILE A 74 20.83 -4.85 11.98
C ILE A 74 20.31 -4.57 13.38
N CYS A 75 19.46 -3.53 13.54
CA CYS A 75 18.89 -3.21 14.85
C CYS A 75 17.95 -4.32 15.35
N SER A 76 17.24 -5.04 14.46
CA SER A 76 16.41 -6.18 14.85
C SER A 76 17.23 -7.33 15.41
N PHE A 77 18.37 -7.65 14.79
CA PHE A 77 19.33 -8.62 15.33
C PHE A 77 19.96 -8.11 16.62
N GLU A 78 20.45 -6.87 16.65
CA GLU A 78 21.08 -6.34 17.85
C GLU A 78 20.12 -6.29 19.06
N LEU A 79 18.84 -5.96 18.83
CA LEU A 79 17.82 -5.95 19.86
C LEU A 79 17.43 -7.35 20.36
N ALA A 80 17.59 -8.39 19.53
CA ALA A 80 17.40 -9.77 19.95
C ALA A 80 18.58 -10.31 20.78
N GLY A 81 19.79 -9.79 20.55
CA GLY A 81 20.99 -10.14 21.31
C GLY A 81 21.18 -9.38 22.64
N ILE A 82 20.57 -8.20 22.79
CA ILE A 82 20.74 -7.37 24.01
C ILE A 82 19.72 -7.73 25.09
N HIS A 83 20.20 -7.96 26.30
CA HIS A 83 19.36 -8.03 27.51
C HIS A 83 19.07 -6.62 28.04
N CYS A 84 17.78 -6.27 28.06
CA CYS A 84 17.31 -4.97 28.54
C CYS A 84 17.77 -4.64 29.98
N LYS A 85 17.96 -5.65 30.84
CA LYS A 85 18.36 -5.46 32.24
C LYS A 85 19.86 -5.14 32.40
N ALA A 86 20.75 -5.82 31.66
CA ALA A 86 22.20 -5.61 31.71
C ALA A 86 22.69 -4.34 31.01
N ASN A 87 22.01 -3.88 29.95
CA ASN A 87 22.47 -2.68 29.22
C ASN A 87 21.32 -1.81 28.71
N ARG A 88 20.67 -1.10 29.64
CA ARG A 88 19.49 -0.25 29.36
C ARG A 88 19.78 0.86 28.35
N LEU A 89 20.96 1.50 28.44
CA LEU A 89 21.33 2.61 27.55
C LEU A 89 21.52 2.13 26.11
N ARG A 90 22.26 1.03 25.90
CA ARG A 90 22.43 0.44 24.57
C ARG A 90 21.11 -0.08 24.02
N TYR A 91 20.31 -0.77 24.84
CA TYR A 91 18.99 -1.26 24.44
C TYR A 91 18.07 -0.13 23.97
N PHE A 92 17.99 0.96 24.74
CA PHE A 92 17.16 2.11 24.38
C PHE A 92 17.66 2.83 23.11
N SER A 93 18.99 2.96 22.96
CA SER A 93 19.59 3.56 21.75
C SER A 93 19.26 2.74 20.49
N VAL A 94 19.39 1.41 20.55
CA VAL A 94 19.07 0.52 19.44
C VAL A 94 17.57 0.53 19.15
N LEU A 95 16.72 0.51 20.18
CA LEU A 95 15.27 0.60 20.03
C LEU A 95 14.84 1.93 19.41
N ALA A 96 15.42 3.05 19.84
CA ALA A 96 15.12 4.38 19.27
C ALA A 96 15.53 4.45 17.80
N SER A 97 16.71 3.93 17.45
CA SER A 97 17.16 3.83 16.06
C SER A 97 16.19 2.98 15.21
N LEU A 98 15.74 1.84 15.75
CA LEU A 98 14.76 0.99 15.09
C LEU A 98 13.42 1.70 14.86
N VAL A 99 12.91 2.42 15.86
CA VAL A 99 11.65 3.18 15.74
C VAL A 99 11.77 4.29 14.71
N ILE A 100 12.89 5.00 14.66
CA ILE A 100 13.13 6.06 13.66
C ILE A 100 13.18 5.46 12.25
N ALA A 101 13.95 4.38 12.06
CA ALA A 101 14.05 3.72 10.76
C ALA A 101 12.71 3.14 10.29
N PHE A 102 11.97 2.50 11.21
CA PHE A 102 10.63 1.97 10.96
C PHE A 102 9.64 3.10 10.58
N SER A 103 9.64 4.20 11.31
CA SER A 103 8.76 5.35 11.04
C SER A 103 9.08 5.97 9.68
N ALA A 104 10.36 6.11 9.32
CA ALA A 104 10.77 6.63 8.03
C ALA A 104 10.34 5.69 6.88
N SER A 105 10.61 4.38 7.01
CA SER A 105 10.20 3.36 6.03
C SER A 105 8.69 3.37 5.80
N MET A 106 7.91 3.38 6.88
CA MET A 106 6.45 3.42 6.87
C MET A 106 5.91 4.72 6.25
N ALA A 107 6.49 5.88 6.57
CA ALA A 107 6.06 7.17 6.03
C ALA A 107 6.26 7.28 4.51
N PHE A 108 7.38 6.78 3.98
CA PHE A 108 7.61 6.80 2.53
C PHE A 108 6.81 5.71 1.81
N SER A 109 6.74 4.50 2.36
CA SER A 109 5.92 3.43 1.79
C SER A 109 4.43 3.79 1.75
N TYR A 110 3.93 4.56 2.73
CA TYR A 110 2.56 5.07 2.75
C TYR A 110 2.16 5.74 1.44
N PHE A 111 3.02 6.60 0.86
CA PHE A 111 2.68 7.31 -0.36
C PHE A 111 2.48 6.36 -1.55
N LYS A 112 3.26 5.28 -1.63
CA LYS A 112 3.10 4.31 -2.70
C LYS A 112 1.82 3.48 -2.51
N PHE A 113 1.50 3.09 -1.29
CA PHE A 113 0.25 2.37 -1.01
C PHE A 113 -0.99 3.26 -1.17
N TYR A 114 -0.90 4.55 -0.81
CA TYR A 114 -1.94 5.54 -1.00
C TYR A 114 -2.26 5.73 -2.49
N GLU A 115 -1.23 5.85 -3.32
CA GLU A 115 -1.39 5.92 -4.78
C GLU A 115 -2.12 4.69 -5.31
N ILE A 116 -1.75 3.48 -4.87
CA ILE A 116 -2.39 2.25 -5.32
C ILE A 116 -3.84 2.16 -4.83
N SER A 117 -4.12 2.57 -3.59
CA SER A 117 -5.47 2.48 -3.03
C SER A 117 -6.43 3.52 -3.59
N GLU A 118 -5.96 4.72 -3.90
CA GLU A 118 -6.79 5.85 -4.38
C GLU A 118 -6.71 6.06 -5.90
N HIS A 119 -6.03 5.18 -6.63
CA HIS A 119 -5.93 5.28 -8.08
C HIS A 119 -7.31 5.35 -8.75
N ASP A 120 -8.21 4.45 -8.36
CA ASP A 120 -9.52 4.32 -8.99
C ASP A 120 -10.48 5.45 -8.54
N SER A 121 -10.43 5.84 -7.26
CA SER A 121 -11.25 6.93 -6.74
C SER A 121 -10.91 8.26 -7.43
N ILE A 122 -9.62 8.57 -7.59
CA ILE A 122 -9.16 9.80 -8.24
C ILE A 122 -9.46 9.78 -9.73
N ARG A 123 -9.35 8.63 -10.38
CA ARG A 123 -9.75 8.49 -11.77
C ARG A 123 -11.26 8.75 -11.95
N ILE A 124 -12.10 8.19 -11.08
CA ILE A 124 -13.55 8.44 -11.10
C ILE A 124 -13.85 9.92 -10.84
N GLU A 125 -13.18 10.54 -9.87
CA GLU A 125 -13.31 11.98 -9.56
C GLU A 125 -13.00 12.84 -10.81
N ARG A 126 -11.90 12.55 -11.52
CA ARG A 126 -11.51 13.25 -12.75
C ARG A 126 -12.48 13.02 -13.91
N ILE A 127 -12.97 11.79 -14.11
CA ILE A 127 -13.96 11.49 -15.14
C ILE A 127 -15.26 12.25 -14.87
N ASN A 128 -15.72 12.26 -13.61
CA ASN A 128 -16.91 13.00 -13.20
C ASN A 128 -16.72 14.51 -13.38
N GLU A 129 -15.54 15.05 -13.06
CA GLU A 129 -15.25 16.47 -13.29
C GLU A 129 -15.35 16.85 -14.78
N VAL A 130 -14.73 16.07 -15.66
CA VAL A 130 -14.84 16.27 -17.12
C VAL A 130 -16.29 16.14 -17.58
N GLY A 131 -17.00 15.13 -17.08
CA GLY A 131 -18.43 14.92 -17.38
C GLY A 131 -19.29 16.10 -16.97
N HIS A 132 -19.11 16.63 -15.76
CA HIS A 132 -19.84 17.78 -15.25
C HIS A 132 -19.54 19.05 -16.04
N GLN A 133 -18.26 19.33 -16.34
CA GLN A 133 -17.88 20.51 -17.13
C GLN A 133 -18.50 20.49 -18.53
N VAL A 134 -18.53 19.31 -19.18
CA VAL A 134 -19.14 19.16 -20.50
C VAL A 134 -20.67 19.26 -20.44
N ASP A 135 -21.31 18.61 -19.46
CA ASP A 135 -22.77 18.65 -19.30
C ASP A 135 -23.26 20.08 -19.01
N ASP A 136 -22.58 20.81 -18.12
CA ASP A 136 -22.89 22.21 -17.83
C ASP A 136 -22.72 23.10 -19.06
N TYR A 137 -21.71 22.85 -19.89
CA TYR A 137 -21.53 23.56 -21.14
C TYR A 137 -22.64 23.25 -22.14
N LEU A 138 -22.99 21.97 -22.33
CA LEU A 138 -24.09 21.55 -23.20
C LEU A 138 -25.42 22.17 -22.78
N LYS A 139 -25.73 22.19 -21.47
CA LYS A 139 -26.92 22.87 -20.92
C LYS A 139 -26.95 24.35 -21.28
N LYS A 140 -25.82 25.06 -21.18
CA LYS A 140 -25.72 26.47 -21.59
C LYS A 140 -25.97 26.64 -23.10
N LEU A 141 -25.41 25.76 -23.93
CA LEU A 141 -25.66 25.78 -25.38
C LEU A 141 -27.13 25.54 -25.72
N THR A 142 -27.77 24.57 -25.08
CA THR A 142 -29.21 24.29 -25.27
C THR A 142 -30.07 25.47 -24.83
N ALA A 143 -29.72 26.13 -23.72
CA ALA A 143 -30.40 27.34 -23.27
C ALA A 143 -30.30 28.48 -24.32
N VAL A 144 -29.11 28.70 -24.89
CA VAL A 144 -28.91 29.69 -25.96
C VAL A 144 -29.70 29.31 -27.23
N LYS A 145 -29.66 28.05 -27.67
CA LYS A 145 -30.48 27.55 -28.80
C LYS A 145 -31.97 27.81 -28.57
N SER A 146 -32.48 27.49 -27.39
CA SER A 146 -33.90 27.67 -27.05
C SER A 146 -34.33 29.14 -27.01
N THR A 147 -33.50 30.02 -26.44
CA THR A 147 -33.81 31.46 -26.32
C THR A 147 -33.79 32.14 -27.67
N LEU A 148 -32.83 31.80 -28.52
CA LEU A 148 -32.71 32.33 -29.88
C LEU A 148 -33.88 31.87 -30.77
N LEU A 149 -34.22 30.58 -30.75
CA LEU A 149 -35.39 30.08 -31.49
C LEU A 149 -36.71 30.67 -30.98
N ALA A 150 -36.85 30.88 -29.67
CA ALA A 150 -38.04 31.51 -29.10
C ALA A 150 -38.17 32.99 -29.53
N GLN A 151 -37.06 33.73 -29.53
CA GLN A 151 -37.04 35.13 -29.94
C GLN A 151 -37.44 35.29 -31.42
N GLU A 152 -36.89 34.48 -32.30
CA GLU A 152 -37.22 34.47 -33.73
C GLU A 152 -38.69 34.06 -33.99
N LYS A 153 -39.24 33.14 -33.18
CA LYS A 153 -40.67 32.76 -33.26
C LYS A 153 -41.60 33.89 -32.84
N ILE A 154 -41.26 34.63 -31.78
CA ILE A 154 -42.03 35.80 -31.33
C ILE A 154 -42.03 36.89 -32.42
N GLU A 155 -40.89 37.14 -33.05
CA GLU A 155 -40.79 38.09 -34.17
C GLU A 155 -41.65 37.65 -35.35
N LEU A 156 -41.65 36.36 -35.69
CA LEU A 156 -42.48 35.81 -36.75
C LEU A 156 -43.97 35.92 -36.44
N GLU A 157 -44.38 35.69 -35.19
CA GLU A 157 -45.77 35.89 -34.74
C GLU A 157 -46.20 37.35 -34.82
N ASN A 158 -45.33 38.29 -34.46
CA ASN A 158 -45.58 39.71 -34.58
C ASN A 158 -45.73 40.13 -36.05
N LEU A 159 -44.88 39.61 -36.93
CA LEU A 159 -45.01 39.80 -38.38
C LEU A 159 -46.30 39.19 -38.93
N SER A 160 -46.69 38.00 -38.46
CA SER A 160 -47.96 37.37 -38.84
C SER A 160 -49.16 38.26 -38.47
N LYS A 161 -49.17 38.82 -37.25
CA LYS A 161 -50.20 39.79 -36.83
C LYS A 161 -50.16 41.05 -37.70
N ALA A 162 -48.98 41.56 -38.04
CA ALA A 162 -48.82 42.72 -38.91
C ALA A 162 -49.34 42.45 -40.33
N VAL A 163 -49.11 41.25 -40.89
CA VAL A 163 -49.69 40.82 -42.18
C VAL A 163 -51.21 40.83 -42.12
N SER A 164 -51.81 40.28 -41.05
CA SER A 164 -53.27 40.30 -40.88
C SER A 164 -53.80 41.73 -40.75
N GLN A 165 -53.16 42.58 -39.95
CA GLN A 165 -53.55 43.99 -39.81
C GLN A 165 -53.43 44.75 -41.14
N ALA A 166 -52.37 44.48 -41.91
CA ALA A 166 -52.17 45.07 -43.23
C ALA A 166 -53.23 44.60 -44.24
N TYR A 167 -53.66 43.35 -44.15
CA TYR A 167 -54.74 42.79 -44.99
C TYR A 167 -56.09 43.43 -44.70
N PHE A 168 -56.40 43.67 -43.41
CA PHE A 168 -57.66 44.30 -42.99
C PHE A 168 -57.63 45.83 -42.99
N GLY A 169 -56.55 46.46 -43.46
CA GLY A 169 -56.47 47.93 -43.54
C GLY A 169 -56.30 48.64 -42.18
N THR A 170 -55.90 47.92 -41.13
CA THR A 170 -55.75 48.43 -39.75
C THR A 170 -54.29 48.71 -39.36
N HIS A 171 -53.34 48.41 -40.24
CA HIS A 171 -51.91 48.64 -39.99
C HIS A 171 -51.58 50.14 -39.90
N PRO A 172 -50.68 50.57 -38.98
CA PRO A 172 -50.36 51.99 -38.77
C PRO A 172 -49.80 52.71 -40.00
N GLU A 173 -49.06 51.98 -40.85
CA GLU A 173 -48.40 52.53 -42.05
C GLU A 173 -49.32 52.69 -43.27
N ILE A 174 -50.59 52.26 -43.18
CA ILE A 174 -51.55 52.44 -44.26
C ILE A 174 -52.02 53.90 -44.29
N PRO A 175 -51.95 54.59 -45.45
CA PRO A 175 -52.42 55.97 -45.55
C PRO A 175 -53.89 56.11 -45.12
N PRO A 176 -54.29 57.22 -44.50
CA PRO A 176 -55.65 57.41 -43.99
C PRO A 176 -56.74 57.19 -45.04
N GLN A 177 -56.42 57.44 -46.31
CA GLN A 177 -57.31 57.31 -47.47
C GLN A 177 -57.67 55.85 -47.81
N TYR A 178 -56.85 54.88 -47.39
CA TYR A 178 -57.01 53.44 -47.67
C TYR A 178 -57.27 52.60 -46.41
N ARG A 179 -57.54 53.26 -45.27
CA ARG A 179 -57.75 52.59 -43.98
C ARG A 179 -59.07 51.82 -43.97
N ASN A 180 -59.11 50.67 -43.30
CA ASN A 180 -60.26 49.75 -43.21
C ASN A 180 -60.72 49.14 -44.54
N GLN A 181 -59.92 49.24 -45.62
CA GLN A 181 -60.17 48.51 -46.85
C GLN A 181 -59.46 47.15 -46.78
N VAL A 182 -60.20 46.07 -47.08
CA VAL A 182 -59.66 44.71 -47.07
C VAL A 182 -59.01 44.41 -48.42
N GLY A 183 -57.77 43.93 -48.42
CA GLY A 183 -57.12 43.44 -49.63
C GLY A 183 -55.60 43.46 -49.65
N GLU A 184 -55.04 43.07 -50.80
CA GLU A 184 -53.60 42.91 -51.04
C GLU A 184 -52.95 44.21 -51.50
N GLY A 185 -53.03 45.25 -50.68
CA GLY A 185 -52.39 46.55 -50.95
C GLY A 185 -50.86 46.50 -50.93
N PRO A 186 -50.16 47.60 -51.30
CA PRO A 186 -48.70 47.68 -51.30
C PRO A 186 -48.06 47.37 -49.94
N VAL A 187 -48.67 47.85 -48.85
CA VAL A 187 -48.22 47.60 -47.47
C VAL A 187 -48.35 46.11 -47.13
N TRP A 188 -49.48 45.47 -47.47
CA TRP A 188 -49.64 44.03 -47.28
C TRP A 188 -48.60 43.23 -48.05
N LYS A 189 -48.32 43.58 -49.32
CA LYS A 189 -47.31 42.90 -50.13
C LYS A 189 -45.91 43.01 -49.51
N HIS A 190 -45.55 44.18 -48.96
CA HIS A 190 -44.27 44.38 -48.29
C HIS A 190 -44.17 43.54 -47.02
N VAL A 191 -45.14 43.67 -46.10
CA VAL A 191 -45.14 42.94 -44.81
C VAL A 191 -45.24 41.43 -45.02
N ASN A 192 -46.04 40.97 -45.98
CA ASN A 192 -46.13 39.54 -46.32
C ASN A 192 -44.82 39.02 -46.91
N LYS A 193 -44.13 39.80 -47.75
CA LYS A 193 -42.80 39.43 -48.25
C LYS A 193 -41.81 39.27 -47.08
N THR A 194 -41.75 40.23 -46.17
CA THR A 194 -40.90 40.15 -44.97
C THR A 194 -41.25 38.95 -44.08
N TYR A 195 -42.54 38.65 -43.93
CA TYR A 195 -43.01 37.47 -43.20
C TYR A 195 -42.55 36.16 -43.86
N GLN A 196 -42.69 36.01 -45.18
CA GLN A 196 -42.22 34.81 -45.89
C GLN A 196 -40.70 34.67 -45.82
N GLU A 197 -39.95 35.75 -45.98
CA GLU A 197 -38.49 35.75 -45.85
C GLU A 197 -38.05 35.31 -44.44
N LYS A 198 -38.65 35.87 -43.39
CA LYS A 198 -38.36 35.50 -42.00
C LYS A 198 -38.77 34.05 -41.69
N LYS A 199 -39.89 33.58 -42.25
CA LYS A 199 -40.31 32.17 -42.12
C LYS A 199 -39.27 31.21 -42.71
N VAL A 200 -38.72 31.53 -43.87
CA VAL A 200 -37.65 30.75 -44.50
C VAL A 200 -36.36 30.81 -43.66
N GLN A 201 -36.01 31.99 -43.13
CA GLN A 201 -34.85 32.15 -42.24
C GLN A 201 -34.97 31.32 -40.96
N LEU A 202 -36.15 31.29 -40.32
CA LEU A 202 -36.39 30.46 -39.13
C LEU A 202 -36.25 28.97 -39.45
N ALA A 203 -36.82 28.50 -40.57
CA ALA A 203 -36.72 27.10 -40.98
C ALA A 203 -35.26 26.70 -41.29
N GLU A 204 -34.51 27.58 -41.94
CA GLU A 204 -33.08 27.36 -42.21
C GLU A 204 -32.25 27.36 -40.92
N LEU A 205 -32.58 28.22 -39.96
CA LEU A 205 -31.94 28.25 -38.64
C LEU A 205 -32.20 26.97 -37.84
N GLU A 206 -33.45 26.50 -37.80
CA GLU A 206 -33.81 25.21 -37.17
C GLU A 206 -33.05 24.05 -37.82
N LYS A 207 -32.89 24.07 -39.15
CA LYS A 207 -32.10 23.10 -39.89
C LYS A 207 -30.59 23.20 -39.59
N GLN A 208 -30.04 24.40 -39.43
CA GLN A 208 -28.63 24.57 -39.06
C GLN A 208 -28.37 24.04 -37.65
N PHE A 209 -29.26 24.31 -36.69
CA PHE A 209 -29.11 23.79 -35.33
C PHE A 209 -29.31 22.28 -35.20
N SER A 210 -29.99 21.62 -36.14
CA SER A 210 -30.10 20.15 -36.14
C SER A 210 -28.80 19.46 -36.57
N VAL A 211 -27.94 20.15 -37.33
CA VAL A 211 -26.59 19.65 -37.66
C VAL A 211 -25.74 19.51 -36.40
N VAL A 212 -25.85 20.45 -35.46
CA VAL A 212 -25.10 20.44 -34.18
C VAL A 212 -25.54 19.30 -33.25
N ASP A 213 -26.76 18.79 -33.40
CA ASP A 213 -27.27 17.71 -32.54
C ASP A 213 -26.47 16.40 -32.75
N GLN A 214 -25.89 16.18 -33.94
CA GLN A 214 -25.03 15.01 -34.22
C GLN A 214 -23.69 15.05 -33.47
N PRO A 215 -22.87 16.13 -33.55
CA PRO A 215 -21.69 16.29 -32.70
C PRO A 215 -21.99 16.22 -31.20
N VAL A 216 -23.13 16.73 -30.74
CA VAL A 216 -23.53 16.63 -29.32
C VAL A 216 -23.76 15.17 -28.92
N ALA A 217 -24.48 14.39 -29.74
CA ALA A 217 -24.64 12.96 -29.49
C ALA A 217 -23.31 12.20 -29.52
N ALA A 218 -22.41 12.55 -30.46
CA ALA A 218 -21.07 11.97 -30.53
C ALA A 218 -20.22 12.31 -29.29
N LEU A 219 -20.34 13.53 -28.77
CA LEU A 219 -19.67 13.96 -27.54
C LEU A 219 -20.16 13.16 -26.32
N GLN A 220 -21.47 12.98 -26.18
CA GLN A 220 -22.06 12.16 -25.11
C GLN A 220 -21.62 10.70 -25.21
N ASP A 221 -21.56 10.13 -26.41
CA ASP A 221 -21.04 8.78 -26.62
C ASP A 221 -19.55 8.65 -26.26
N SER A 222 -18.72 9.64 -26.63
CA SER A 222 -17.30 9.65 -26.24
C SER A 222 -17.09 9.78 -24.72
N LEU A 223 -17.92 10.54 -24.02
CA LEU A 223 -17.89 10.62 -22.55
C LEU A 223 -18.26 9.29 -21.90
N ASN A 224 -19.30 8.62 -22.41
CA ASN A 224 -19.69 7.30 -21.92
C ASN A 224 -18.60 6.24 -22.17
N LYS A 225 -17.85 6.36 -23.26
CA LYS A 225 -16.69 5.50 -23.55
C LYS A 225 -15.51 5.76 -22.62
N LEU A 226 -15.26 7.02 -22.25
CA LEU A 226 -14.20 7.41 -21.32
C LEU A 226 -14.38 6.77 -19.92
N ASP A 227 -15.63 6.61 -19.49
CA ASP A 227 -15.99 5.92 -18.25
C ASP A 227 -15.79 4.39 -18.35
N ARG A 228 -16.15 3.78 -19.49
CA ARG A 228 -16.23 2.33 -19.64
C ARG A 228 -14.93 1.62 -20.02
N ASP A 229 -14.01 2.27 -20.75
CA ASP A 229 -12.81 1.60 -21.28
C ASP A 229 -11.50 2.16 -20.67
N PRO A 230 -10.93 1.49 -19.64
CA PRO A 230 -9.64 1.84 -19.06
C PRO A 230 -8.46 1.72 -20.03
N LEU A 231 -8.50 0.73 -20.93
CA LEU A 231 -7.35 0.39 -21.78
C LEU A 231 -7.14 1.41 -22.89
N HIS A 232 -8.22 2.01 -23.41
CA HIS A 232 -8.18 3.01 -24.48
C HIS A 232 -8.52 4.42 -23.99
N SER A 233 -8.24 4.70 -22.71
CA SER A 233 -8.56 5.99 -22.09
C SER A 233 -7.97 7.20 -22.83
N GLU A 234 -6.77 7.09 -23.41
CA GLU A 234 -6.18 8.14 -24.25
C GLU A 234 -7.00 8.45 -25.50
N GLN A 235 -7.41 7.41 -26.21
CA GLN A 235 -8.20 7.55 -27.44
C GLN A 235 -9.59 8.09 -27.12
N ALA A 236 -10.22 7.61 -26.05
CA ALA A 236 -11.51 8.11 -25.60
C ALA A 236 -11.42 9.59 -25.16
N TYR A 237 -10.34 9.97 -24.46
CA TYR A 237 -10.11 11.34 -24.01
C TYR A 237 -9.90 12.31 -25.18
N THR A 238 -9.03 11.93 -26.12
CA THR A 238 -8.75 12.72 -27.32
C THR A 238 -10.01 12.86 -28.20
N GLN A 239 -10.80 11.79 -28.36
CA GLN A 239 -12.10 11.86 -29.05
C GLN A 239 -13.07 12.82 -28.34
N THR A 240 -13.14 12.77 -27.00
CA THR A 240 -13.99 13.67 -26.22
C THR A 240 -13.59 15.14 -26.43
N SER A 241 -12.30 15.45 -26.37
CA SER A 241 -11.78 16.80 -26.62
C SER A 241 -12.05 17.26 -28.06
N GLN A 242 -11.83 16.40 -29.05
CA GLN A 242 -12.12 16.71 -30.46
C GLN A 242 -13.61 16.96 -30.70
N ASN A 243 -14.48 16.13 -30.14
CA ASN A 243 -15.93 16.30 -30.24
C ASN A 243 -16.40 17.58 -29.56
N LEU A 244 -15.82 17.94 -28.41
CA LEU A 244 -16.11 19.20 -27.73
C LEU A 244 -15.74 20.41 -28.60
N HIS A 245 -14.55 20.39 -29.21
CA HIS A 245 -14.13 21.45 -30.15
C HIS A 245 -15.02 21.53 -31.38
N LYS A 246 -15.48 20.39 -31.90
CA LYS A 246 -16.41 20.36 -33.04
C LYS A 246 -17.77 20.97 -32.69
N VAL A 247 -18.34 20.61 -31.54
CA VAL A 247 -19.58 21.23 -31.01
C VAL A 247 -19.40 22.73 -30.85
N GLN A 248 -18.29 23.16 -30.24
CA GLN A 248 -17.97 24.57 -30.06
C GLN A 248 -17.89 25.32 -31.39
N LEU A 249 -17.17 24.77 -32.37
CA LEU A 249 -16.98 25.40 -33.68
C LEU A 249 -18.30 25.55 -34.43
N GLU A 250 -19.06 24.46 -34.56
CA GLU A 250 -20.32 24.45 -35.31
C GLU A 250 -21.39 25.32 -34.63
N PHE A 251 -21.49 25.26 -33.30
CA PHE A 251 -22.42 26.12 -32.57
C PHE A 251 -22.05 27.60 -32.71
N ASN A 252 -20.78 27.95 -32.55
CA ASN A 252 -20.33 29.34 -32.64
C ASN A 252 -20.52 29.90 -34.05
N GLN A 253 -20.31 29.11 -35.11
CA GLN A 253 -20.56 29.55 -36.50
C GLN A 253 -22.02 29.91 -36.76
N ILE A 254 -22.95 29.18 -36.14
CA ILE A 254 -24.39 29.43 -36.28
C ILE A 254 -24.79 30.62 -35.42
N ALA A 255 -24.44 30.59 -34.14
CA ALA A 255 -24.90 31.56 -33.16
C ALA A 255 -24.24 32.93 -33.30
N ALA A 256 -23.00 33.02 -33.79
CA ALA A 256 -22.30 34.30 -34.01
C ALA A 256 -22.98 35.22 -35.04
N LYS A 257 -23.87 34.69 -35.90
CA LYS A 257 -24.67 35.49 -36.84
C LYS A 257 -25.79 36.28 -36.14
N TYR A 258 -26.20 35.85 -34.95
CA TYR A 258 -27.38 36.35 -34.26
C TYR A 258 -27.07 36.97 -32.89
N ARG A 259 -25.96 36.55 -32.26
CA ARG A 259 -25.55 37.00 -30.92
C ARG A 259 -24.04 37.17 -30.79
N THR A 260 -23.66 38.08 -29.90
CA THR A 260 -22.27 38.35 -29.52
C THR A 260 -21.89 37.70 -28.18
N ASP A 261 -22.87 37.29 -27.37
CA ASP A 261 -22.73 36.67 -26.06
C ASP A 261 -22.82 35.14 -26.14
N LEU A 262 -21.70 34.49 -26.45
CA LEU A 262 -21.61 33.03 -26.51
C LEU A 262 -20.98 32.47 -25.22
N PRO A 263 -21.46 31.33 -24.71
CA PRO A 263 -20.86 30.70 -23.54
C PRO A 263 -19.43 30.24 -23.85
N ALA A 264 -18.50 30.54 -22.94
CA ALA A 264 -17.12 30.08 -23.07
C ALA A 264 -17.05 28.55 -22.92
N ALA A 265 -16.28 27.90 -23.79
CA ALA A 265 -16.03 26.47 -23.70
C ALA A 265 -15.18 26.15 -22.45
N PRO A 266 -15.46 25.03 -21.76
CA PRO A 266 -14.67 24.61 -20.61
C PRO A 266 -13.25 24.25 -21.06
N VAL A 267 -12.26 24.69 -20.29
CA VAL A 267 -10.87 24.26 -20.48
C VAL A 267 -10.71 22.93 -19.77
N LEU A 268 -10.79 21.84 -20.52
CA LEU A 268 -10.53 20.51 -19.98
C LEU A 268 -9.05 20.40 -19.57
N MET A 269 -8.78 19.59 -18.55
CA MET A 269 -7.42 19.21 -18.17
C MET A 269 -6.66 18.57 -19.34
N THR A 270 -5.33 18.52 -19.32
CA THR A 270 -4.60 17.78 -20.37
C THR A 270 -4.69 16.27 -20.12
N TYR A 271 -4.50 15.43 -21.15
CA TYR A 271 -4.42 13.98 -20.94
C TYR A 271 -3.30 13.60 -19.96
N SER A 272 -2.19 14.36 -19.96
CA SER A 272 -1.11 14.18 -19.01
C SER A 272 -1.53 14.47 -17.56
N GLN A 273 -2.39 15.46 -17.33
CA GLN A 273 -2.96 15.75 -16.01
C GLN A 273 -4.05 14.73 -15.64
N PHE A 274 -4.83 14.28 -16.61
CA PHE A 274 -5.86 13.26 -16.44
C PHE A 274 -5.26 11.92 -16.00
N THR A 275 -4.10 11.57 -16.53
CA THR A 275 -3.34 10.34 -16.18
C THR A 275 -2.27 10.56 -15.13
N GLU A 276 -2.05 11.79 -14.65
CA GLU A 276 -0.97 12.08 -13.72
C GLU A 276 -1.18 11.27 -12.44
N THR A 277 -0.18 10.45 -12.11
CA THR A 277 -0.14 9.73 -10.84
C THR A 277 -0.14 10.75 -9.71
N VAL A 278 -0.79 10.39 -8.60
CA VAL A 278 -0.94 11.30 -7.47
C VAL A 278 0.44 11.72 -6.97
N LYS A 279 0.81 12.98 -7.19
CA LYS A 279 1.93 13.56 -6.47
C LYS A 279 1.45 13.82 -5.04
N PRO A 280 2.00 13.13 -4.03
CA PRO A 280 1.67 13.44 -2.66
C PRO A 280 2.14 14.87 -2.35
N SER A 281 1.19 15.79 -2.23
CA SER A 281 1.45 17.12 -1.69
C SER A 281 1.07 17.15 -0.22
N VAL A 282 1.74 17.99 0.57
CA VAL A 282 1.40 18.20 1.99
C VAL A 282 -0.07 18.65 2.15
N ASN A 283 -0.67 19.23 1.10
CA ASN A 283 -2.08 19.63 1.07
C ASN A 283 -3.07 18.46 0.86
N ASN A 284 -2.60 17.26 0.49
CA ASN A 284 -3.44 16.07 0.35
C ASN A 284 -3.60 15.27 1.66
N LEU A 285 -2.94 15.71 2.76
CA LEU A 285 -3.11 15.14 4.11
C LEU A 285 -4.56 15.06 4.63
N PRO A 286 -5.53 15.91 4.23
CA PRO A 286 -6.92 15.77 4.67
C PRO A 286 -7.60 14.47 4.20
N LYS A 287 -7.09 13.80 3.16
CA LYS A 287 -7.58 12.48 2.68
C LYS A 287 -6.75 11.32 3.29
N PHE A 288 -6.24 11.46 4.52
CA PHE A 288 -5.43 10.43 5.18
C PHE A 288 -6.22 9.13 5.39
N THR A 289 -5.81 8.05 4.74
CA THR A 289 -6.39 6.73 4.91
C THR A 289 -5.50 5.87 5.81
N LEU A 290 -6.08 5.30 6.86
CA LEU A 290 -5.33 4.43 7.81
C LEU A 290 -4.89 3.10 7.18
N PHE A 291 -5.56 2.66 6.13
CA PHE A 291 -5.33 1.34 5.52
C PHE A 291 -3.94 1.21 4.85
N PRO A 292 -3.51 2.13 3.96
CA PRO A 292 -2.14 2.16 3.42
C PRO A 292 -1.06 2.19 4.50
N LEU A 293 -1.33 2.90 5.59
CA LEU A 293 -0.41 3.04 6.71
C LEU A 293 -0.22 1.71 7.46
N ILE A 294 -1.31 0.98 7.72
CA ILE A 294 -1.28 -0.34 8.37
C ILE A 294 -0.51 -1.34 7.51
N ILE A 295 -0.77 -1.37 6.20
CA ILE A 295 -0.08 -2.29 5.28
C ILE A 295 1.42 -1.99 5.24
N ALA A 296 1.81 -0.72 5.13
CA ALA A 296 3.21 -0.31 5.17
C ALA A 296 3.89 -0.78 6.46
N GLY A 297 3.23 -0.59 7.61
CA GLY A 297 3.74 -1.04 8.90
C GLY A 297 3.81 -2.56 9.04
N MET A 298 2.88 -3.31 8.46
CA MET A 298 2.85 -4.78 8.57
C MET A 298 4.07 -5.44 7.94
N VAL A 299 4.52 -4.99 6.77
CA VAL A 299 5.69 -5.58 6.08
C VAL A 299 6.97 -5.41 6.91
N ASP A 300 7.20 -4.20 7.42
CA ASP A 300 8.35 -3.93 8.28
C ASP A 300 8.22 -4.66 9.62
N PHE A 301 7.01 -4.76 10.19
CA PHE A 301 6.76 -5.48 11.43
C PHE A 301 7.09 -6.97 11.29
N PHE A 302 6.67 -7.62 10.21
CA PHE A 302 7.03 -9.02 9.95
C PHE A 302 8.54 -9.21 9.73
N THR A 303 9.20 -8.23 9.10
CA THR A 303 10.66 -8.24 8.94
C THR A 303 11.35 -8.20 10.30
N VAL A 304 10.95 -7.30 11.19
CA VAL A 304 11.48 -7.20 12.56
C VAL A 304 11.19 -8.47 13.35
N LEU A 305 9.95 -8.97 13.32
CA LEU A 305 9.52 -10.14 14.09
C LEU A 305 10.27 -11.41 13.66
N LEU A 306 10.44 -11.63 12.36
CA LEU A 306 11.16 -12.80 11.84
C LEU A 306 12.66 -12.70 12.08
N SER A 307 13.26 -11.51 11.92
CA SER A 307 14.67 -11.26 12.27
C SER A 307 14.93 -11.48 13.77
N TYR A 308 14.02 -10.99 14.63
CA TYR A 308 14.08 -11.25 16.06
C TYR A 308 13.99 -12.75 16.37
N ARG A 309 13.03 -13.45 15.74
CA ARG A 309 12.85 -14.91 15.92
C ARG A 309 14.05 -15.73 15.45
N LEU A 310 14.75 -15.30 14.40
CA LEU A 310 15.93 -15.98 13.86
C LEU A 310 17.04 -16.15 14.90
N GLU A 311 17.19 -15.20 15.82
CA GLU A 311 18.20 -15.25 16.89
C GLU A 311 17.76 -16.07 18.11
N PHE A 312 16.46 -16.08 18.43
CA PHE A 312 15.94 -16.89 19.54
C PHE A 312 15.70 -18.36 19.17
N SER A 313 15.55 -18.69 17.89
CA SER A 313 15.28 -20.05 17.46
C SER A 313 16.52 -20.94 17.64
N ALA A 314 16.36 -21.97 18.46
CA ALA A 314 17.39 -22.95 18.80
C ALA A 314 18.11 -23.54 17.55
N PRO A 315 19.35 -24.05 17.72
CA PRO A 315 19.93 -24.98 16.76
C PRO A 315 18.97 -26.12 16.49
N GLY A 316 19.07 -26.72 15.30
CA GLY A 316 18.29 -27.89 14.94
C GLY A 316 18.40 -29.04 15.96
N PRO A 317 17.63 -30.12 15.78
CA PRO A 317 17.61 -31.22 16.73
C PRO A 317 19.03 -31.75 16.94
N LEU A 318 19.47 -31.77 18.19
CA LEU A 318 20.70 -32.46 18.56
C LEU A 318 20.49 -33.96 18.37
N THR A 319 21.47 -34.63 17.77
CA THR A 319 21.51 -36.09 17.85
C THR A 319 21.84 -36.52 19.29
N GLU A 320 21.47 -37.74 19.70
CA GLU A 320 21.76 -38.26 21.05
C GLU A 320 23.27 -38.17 21.39
N GLN A 321 24.14 -38.36 20.39
CA GLN A 321 25.60 -38.24 20.53
C GLN A 321 26.04 -36.78 20.76
N GLU A 322 25.44 -35.84 20.04
CA GLU A 322 25.74 -34.41 20.21
C GLU A 322 25.20 -33.88 21.53
N GLU A 323 24.05 -34.35 21.97
CA GLU A 323 23.53 -34.04 23.30
C GLU A 323 24.52 -34.53 24.36
N GLU A 324 24.96 -35.79 24.30
CA GLU A 324 25.96 -36.31 25.23
C GLU A 324 27.25 -35.47 25.23
N LEU A 325 27.75 -35.10 24.05
CA LEU A 325 28.90 -34.22 23.88
C LEU A 325 28.69 -32.84 24.50
N VAL A 326 27.53 -32.21 24.30
CA VAL A 326 27.18 -30.91 24.93
C VAL A 326 27.24 -31.02 26.45
N PHE A 327 26.74 -32.11 27.03
CA PHE A 327 26.80 -32.33 28.47
C PHE A 327 28.21 -32.64 28.99
N GLU A 328 29.02 -33.35 28.22
CA GLU A 328 30.44 -33.55 28.57
C GLU A 328 31.21 -32.24 28.52
N CYS A 329 30.95 -31.40 27.52
CA CYS A 329 31.47 -30.04 27.44
C CYS A 329 31.03 -29.18 28.63
N LEU A 330 29.77 -29.29 29.09
CA LEU A 330 29.30 -28.54 30.25
C LEU A 330 29.98 -28.95 31.57
N LYS A 331 30.37 -30.23 31.71
CA LYS A 331 31.12 -30.71 32.89
C LYS A 331 32.54 -30.14 32.99
N GLN A 332 33.09 -29.62 31.89
CA GLN A 332 34.42 -28.99 31.88
C GLN A 332 34.42 -27.64 32.64
N PHE A 333 33.25 -27.08 32.93
CA PHE A 333 33.09 -25.84 33.68
C PHE A 333 32.84 -26.14 35.15
N SER A 334 33.63 -25.51 36.02
CA SER A 334 33.58 -25.67 37.48
C SER A 334 32.95 -24.47 38.19
N GLU A 335 32.96 -23.30 37.56
CA GLU A 335 32.49 -22.04 38.15
C GLU A 335 31.25 -21.53 37.42
N PHE A 336 30.13 -21.53 38.14
CA PHE A 336 28.85 -21.01 37.67
C PHE A 336 28.45 -19.84 38.56
N ARG A 337 28.11 -18.71 37.96
CA ARG A 337 27.57 -17.54 38.65
C ARG A 337 26.23 -17.16 38.03
N ILE A 338 25.31 -16.62 38.81
CA ILE A 338 24.10 -15.98 38.28
C ILE A 338 24.43 -14.52 38.00
N ASN A 339 24.28 -14.10 36.74
CA ASN A 339 24.48 -12.72 36.30
C ASN A 339 23.25 -11.86 36.65
N GLU A 340 23.36 -10.54 36.51
CA GLU A 340 22.30 -9.55 36.73
C GLU A 340 21.04 -9.80 35.88
N ASN A 341 21.18 -10.55 34.79
CA ASN A 341 20.10 -11.01 33.89
C ASN A 341 19.40 -12.30 34.36
N ASP A 342 19.69 -12.80 35.57
CA ASP A 342 19.18 -14.07 36.09
C ASP A 342 19.57 -15.29 35.21
N ALA A 343 20.65 -15.13 34.42
CA ALA A 343 21.23 -16.16 33.58
C ALA A 343 22.49 -16.76 34.21
N VAL A 344 22.74 -18.04 33.96
CA VAL A 344 23.96 -18.72 34.39
C VAL A 344 25.13 -18.29 33.51
N GLU A 345 26.11 -17.64 34.12
CA GLU A 345 27.36 -17.16 33.53
C GLU A 345 28.52 -18.09 33.92
N ILE A 346 29.41 -18.33 32.95
CA ILE A 346 30.66 -19.07 33.10
C ILE A 346 31.83 -18.14 32.81
N ILE A 347 32.88 -18.26 33.62
CA ILE A 347 34.17 -17.60 33.42
C ILE A 347 35.07 -18.51 32.58
N ILE A 348 35.58 -17.99 31.46
CA ILE A 348 36.38 -18.76 30.49
C ILE A 348 37.88 -18.71 30.83
N GLU A 349 38.36 -17.59 31.36
CA GLU A 349 39.78 -17.40 31.68
C GLU A 349 40.28 -18.29 32.83
N LYS A 350 41.58 -18.61 32.81
CA LYS A 350 42.26 -19.26 33.95
C LYS A 350 42.07 -18.43 35.21
N THR A 351 41.66 -19.09 36.28
CA THR A 351 41.82 -18.52 37.62
C THR A 351 43.30 -18.41 37.97
N ASP A 352 43.66 -17.52 38.89
CA ASP A 352 45.06 -17.35 39.30
C ASP A 352 45.66 -18.64 39.89
N ILE A 353 44.81 -19.50 40.47
CA ILE A 353 45.17 -20.82 40.98
C ILE A 353 45.45 -21.81 39.84
N GLU A 354 44.65 -21.78 38.76
CA GLU A 354 44.86 -22.62 37.57
C GLU A 354 46.10 -22.18 36.78
N ARG A 355 46.35 -20.87 36.74
CA ARG A 355 47.56 -20.29 36.15
C ARG A 355 48.80 -20.69 36.95
N ALA A 356 48.73 -20.71 38.27
CA ALA A 356 49.80 -21.19 39.14
C ALA A 356 50.06 -22.70 39.03
N ARG A 357 49.06 -23.50 38.61
CA ARG A 357 49.16 -24.96 38.45
C ARG A 357 49.43 -25.44 37.03
N ASN A 358 49.66 -24.52 36.07
CA ASN A 358 49.83 -24.86 34.64
C ASN A 358 48.72 -25.75 34.08
N TYR A 359 47.47 -25.49 34.47
CA TYR A 359 46.32 -26.24 33.94
C TYR A 359 46.16 -26.03 32.42
N VAL A 360 45.75 -27.08 31.70
CA VAL A 360 45.55 -27.07 30.24
C VAL A 360 44.11 -26.69 29.93
N ASP A 361 43.89 -25.50 29.36
CA ASP A 361 42.54 -24.97 29.08
C ASP A 361 41.95 -25.43 27.75
N TRP A 362 42.70 -26.17 26.95
CA TRP A 362 42.27 -26.56 25.61
C TRP A 362 40.88 -27.23 25.58
N PRO A 363 40.54 -28.16 26.50
CA PRO A 363 39.20 -28.74 26.57
C PRO A 363 38.10 -27.71 26.91
N ARG A 364 38.39 -26.72 27.76
CA ARG A 364 37.46 -25.65 28.14
C ARG A 364 37.22 -24.71 26.95
N MET A 365 38.28 -24.29 26.27
CA MET A 365 38.19 -23.45 25.08
C MET A 365 37.48 -24.16 23.92
N PHE A 366 37.73 -25.46 23.74
CA PHE A 366 37.01 -26.28 22.78
C PHE A 366 35.52 -26.38 23.12
N ALA A 367 35.18 -26.65 24.38
CA ALA A 367 33.80 -26.70 24.86
C ALA A 367 33.09 -25.35 24.65
N VAL A 368 33.73 -24.23 24.97
CA VAL A 368 33.20 -22.88 24.73
C VAL A 368 32.99 -22.66 23.24
N GLY A 369 33.97 -22.96 22.39
CA GLY A 369 33.86 -22.78 20.94
C GLY A 369 32.74 -23.62 20.32
N LEU A 370 32.61 -24.88 20.73
CA LEU A 370 31.54 -25.78 20.27
C LEU A 370 30.17 -25.27 20.71
N LEU A 371 30.00 -24.94 21.98
CA LEU A 371 28.71 -24.48 22.52
C LEU A 371 28.31 -23.08 22.01
N LEU A 372 29.27 -22.19 21.74
CA LEU A 372 29.04 -20.90 21.08
C LEU A 372 28.65 -21.08 19.61
N SER A 373 29.37 -21.91 18.86
CA SER A 373 29.05 -22.18 17.44
C SER A 373 27.66 -22.79 17.26
N ARG A 374 27.20 -23.53 18.28
CA ARG A 374 25.86 -24.10 18.37
C ARG A 374 24.90 -23.19 19.15
N GLY A 375 25.21 -21.93 19.46
CA GLY A 375 24.24 -21.01 20.10
C GLY A 375 23.65 -21.47 21.44
N PHE A 376 24.30 -22.39 22.16
CA PHE A 376 23.95 -22.80 23.52
C PHE A 376 24.56 -21.90 24.58
N LEU A 377 25.64 -21.20 24.21
CA LEU A 377 26.22 -20.10 24.97
C LEU A 377 26.06 -18.81 24.19
N ARG A 378 25.97 -17.68 24.90
CA ARG A 378 26.05 -16.33 24.36
C ARG A 378 27.28 -15.65 24.91
N LYS A 379 27.97 -14.88 24.07
CA LYS A 379 29.17 -14.13 24.49
C LYS A 379 28.74 -12.86 25.22
N VAL A 380 29.17 -12.70 26.46
CA VAL A 380 28.95 -11.48 27.26
C VAL A 380 30.14 -10.56 27.08
N ASP A 381 31.34 -11.08 27.32
CA ASP A 381 32.62 -10.38 27.17
C ASP A 381 33.69 -11.33 26.61
N ASP A 382 34.90 -10.84 26.36
CA ASP A 382 36.04 -11.69 25.95
C ASP A 382 36.41 -12.77 26.98
N ARG A 383 35.95 -12.60 28.23
CA ARG A 383 36.29 -13.47 29.37
C ARG A 383 35.13 -14.31 29.88
N ARG A 384 33.90 -14.04 29.42
CA ARG A 384 32.67 -14.57 30.03
C ARG A 384 31.62 -14.92 29.00
N VAL A 385 30.93 -16.02 29.25
CA VAL A 385 29.81 -16.52 28.43
C VAL A 385 28.64 -16.87 29.32
N GLU A 386 27.43 -16.62 28.85
CA GLU A 386 26.19 -16.96 29.55
C GLU A 386 25.42 -18.05 28.83
N PHE A 387 24.59 -18.78 29.58
CA PHE A 387 23.70 -19.80 29.03
C PHE A 387 22.65 -19.16 28.12
N ALA A 388 22.55 -19.65 26.90
CA ALA A 388 21.44 -19.30 26.04
C ALA A 388 20.13 -19.89 26.61
N PRO A 389 18.97 -19.25 26.40
CA PRO A 389 17.66 -19.78 26.80
C PRO A 389 17.41 -21.22 26.34
N ASN A 390 18.01 -21.61 25.22
CA ASN A 390 17.87 -22.93 24.61
C ASN A 390 18.57 -24.07 25.37
N LEU A 391 19.53 -23.73 26.24
CA LEU A 391 20.28 -24.71 27.02
C LEU A 391 19.51 -25.18 28.28
N TYR A 392 18.65 -24.33 28.85
CA TYR A 392 17.90 -24.66 30.06
C TYR A 392 16.93 -25.84 29.89
N PRO A 393 16.12 -25.93 28.82
CA PRO A 393 15.24 -27.08 28.60
C PRO A 393 16.02 -28.39 28.45
N LEU A 394 17.15 -28.36 27.73
CA LEU A 394 18.00 -29.52 27.51
C LEU A 394 18.56 -30.05 28.84
N ILE A 395 19.10 -29.14 29.66
CA ILE A 395 19.59 -29.47 31.00
C ILE A 395 18.46 -30.01 31.88
N ALA A 396 17.29 -29.39 31.85
CA ALA A 396 16.14 -29.79 32.66
C ALA A 396 15.66 -31.21 32.30
N GLU A 397 15.62 -31.58 31.01
CA GLU A 397 15.23 -32.91 30.55
C GLU A 397 16.20 -33.99 31.09
N LYS A 398 17.51 -33.79 30.89
CA LYS A 398 18.51 -34.77 31.33
C LYS A 398 18.68 -34.84 32.85
N MET A 399 18.56 -33.72 33.55
CA MET A 399 18.54 -33.70 35.02
C MET A 399 17.27 -34.35 35.56
N GLY A 400 16.12 -34.14 34.90
CA GLY A 400 14.84 -34.78 35.23
C GLY A 400 14.93 -36.30 35.18
N GLU A 401 15.51 -36.85 34.10
CA GLU A 401 15.75 -38.30 33.99
C GLU A 401 16.68 -38.84 35.08
N LYS A 402 17.78 -38.12 35.38
CA LYS A 402 18.73 -38.53 36.42
C LYS A 402 18.09 -38.48 37.80
N LEU A 403 17.32 -37.45 38.10
CA LEU A 403 16.58 -37.32 39.36
C LEU A 403 15.55 -38.44 39.51
N GLN A 404 14.84 -38.81 38.45
CA GLN A 404 13.93 -39.96 38.47
C GLN A 404 14.67 -41.28 38.71
N LYS A 405 15.80 -41.51 38.03
CA LYS A 405 16.64 -42.71 38.25
C LYS A 405 17.18 -42.78 39.68
N ILE A 406 17.59 -41.66 40.26
CA ILE A 406 18.06 -41.57 41.65
C ILE A 406 16.92 -41.84 42.63
N LYS A 407 15.74 -41.22 42.43
CA LYS A 407 14.56 -41.47 43.27
C LYS A 407 14.10 -42.93 43.20
N GLN A 408 14.13 -43.55 42.02
CA GLN A 408 13.82 -44.97 41.85
C GLN A 408 14.85 -45.89 42.52
N ALA A 409 16.14 -45.56 42.42
CA ALA A 409 17.20 -46.30 43.10
C ALA A 409 17.13 -46.18 44.63
N GLN A 410 16.78 -44.99 45.15
CA GLN A 410 16.56 -44.76 46.57
C GLN A 410 15.33 -45.51 47.09
N ALA A 411 14.21 -45.49 46.35
CA ALA A 411 13.02 -46.26 46.70
C ALA A 411 13.28 -47.79 46.67
N ALA A 412 14.08 -48.27 45.71
CA ALA A 412 14.48 -49.68 45.65
C ALA A 412 15.44 -50.09 46.76
N ALA A 413 16.26 -49.17 47.26
CA ALA A 413 17.17 -49.40 48.40
C ALA A 413 16.41 -49.42 49.74
N GLN A 414 15.40 -48.57 49.93
CA GLN A 414 14.50 -48.59 51.09
C GLN A 414 13.69 -49.89 51.15
N ASN A 415 13.10 -50.33 50.04
CA ASN A 415 12.37 -51.60 49.99
C ASN A 415 13.25 -52.85 50.25
N ARG A 416 14.58 -52.76 50.13
CA ARG A 416 15.53 -53.84 50.48
C ARG A 416 15.95 -53.82 51.94
N THR A 417 15.83 -52.68 52.62
CA THR A 417 16.16 -52.55 54.04
C THR A 417 14.98 -52.91 54.94
N ASP A 418 13.75 -52.84 54.43
CA ASP A 418 12.52 -53.24 55.15
C ASP A 418 12.18 -54.75 54.99
N ALA A 419 12.96 -55.51 54.22
CA ALA A 419 12.73 -56.94 53.91
C ALA A 419 13.81 -57.88 54.51
N GLY A 420 14.71 -57.37 55.35
CA GLY A 420 15.62 -58.14 56.19
C GLY A 420 15.33 -57.86 57.65
#